data_AF-A0A936FZ17-F1
#
_entry.id   AF-A0A936FZ17-F1
#
_cell.length_a   1.000
_cell.length_b   1.000
_cell.length_c   1.000
_cell.angle_alpha   90.00
_cell.angle_beta   90.00
_cell.angle_gamma   90.00
#
_symmetry.space_group_name_H-M   'P 1'
#
loop_
_entity.id
_entity.type
_entity.pdbx_description
1 polymer ?
#
loop_
_entity_poly.entity_id
_entity_poly.type
_entity_poly.pdbx_seq_one_letter_code
_entity_poly.pdbx_strand_id
1 'polypeptide(L)'
;MGVVNVTPDSFSDGGRFLPTDAAVAHGLHLLAEGADLLDIGGESTRPGAHRPSLDEELDRVVPVVAALATAAPDAVISVDTMRAAVAEAAVAAGARIVNDVSGGLADAQMLPLVARLGVGYIAMHWRGHSADMQTRAVYAEVVPEVCRELATRRDAALAAGIAPERLILDPGLGFAKLPEHNWALIAHLDQVIALGHPVLFAASRKGFLGKVGRPVGADPRPADHRDVATAATSVLAALAGAWAVRVHDVRGTRDALDVVQASWAATGGRPSTATPDGTPDGAPGVTADGTPEGLADGTTDTDRERLFFHPRFFLHGRD
;
A
#
# COMPACT_ATOMS: atom_id res chain seq x y z
N MET A 1 -5.60 -2.24 -2.68
CA MET A 1 -5.05 -1.25 -3.62
C MET A 1 -4.77 -1.93 -4.96
N GLY A 2 -5.56 -1.61 -5.99
CA GLY A 2 -5.35 -2.12 -7.35
C GLY A 2 -4.35 -1.27 -8.14
N VAL A 3 -3.43 -1.90 -8.87
CA VAL A 3 -2.37 -1.22 -9.63
C VAL A 3 -2.82 -0.89 -11.05
N VAL A 4 -2.72 0.38 -11.43
CA VAL A 4 -2.94 0.88 -12.80
C VAL A 4 -1.66 1.55 -13.30
N ASN A 5 -0.82 0.79 -13.99
CA ASN A 5 0.41 1.32 -14.59
C ASN A 5 0.09 1.89 -15.97
N VAL A 6 0.38 3.18 -16.21
CA VAL A 6 0.21 3.86 -17.50
C VAL A 6 1.56 3.96 -18.22
N THR A 7 2.29 2.83 -18.28
CA THR A 7 3.63 2.76 -18.87
C THR A 7 3.60 1.97 -20.20
N PRO A 8 4.52 2.24 -21.15
CA PRO A 8 4.61 1.51 -22.42
C PRO A 8 4.75 -0.01 -22.29
N ASP A 9 5.40 -0.49 -21.22
CA ASP A 9 5.74 -1.90 -21.04
C ASP A 9 4.72 -2.68 -20.18
N SER A 10 3.51 -2.12 -20.03
CA SER A 10 2.47 -2.76 -19.22
C SER A 10 1.85 -3.96 -19.93
N PHE A 11 1.90 -4.00 -21.26
CA PHE A 11 1.40 -5.09 -22.11
C PHE A 11 2.32 -5.23 -23.34
N SER A 12 2.69 -6.45 -23.67
CA SER A 12 3.82 -6.83 -24.51
C SER A 12 3.62 -6.64 -26.02
N ASP A 13 3.09 -5.50 -26.49
CA ASP A 13 2.94 -5.19 -27.91
C ASP A 13 3.40 -3.76 -28.24
N GLY A 14 4.72 -3.58 -28.39
CA GLY A 14 5.30 -2.52 -29.21
C GLY A 14 4.81 -1.07 -28.98
N GLY A 15 5.32 -0.42 -27.93
CA GLY A 15 5.77 0.98 -28.06
C GLY A 15 4.73 2.10 -27.93
N ARG A 16 3.53 1.86 -27.41
CA ARG A 16 2.62 2.93 -26.97
C ARG A 16 2.12 2.62 -25.56
N PHE A 17 2.21 3.59 -24.65
CA PHE A 17 1.59 3.52 -23.31
C PHE A 17 0.12 3.12 -23.43
N LEU A 18 -0.43 2.52 -22.37
CA LEU A 18 -1.87 2.26 -22.30
C LEU A 18 -2.61 3.54 -22.69
N PRO A 19 -3.44 3.52 -23.76
CA PRO A 19 -4.30 4.65 -24.06
C PRO A 19 -5.10 5.00 -22.81
N THR A 20 -5.32 6.29 -22.54
CA THR A 20 -6.05 6.77 -21.37
C THR A 20 -7.32 5.96 -21.12
N ASP A 21 -8.11 5.71 -22.17
CA ASP A 21 -9.35 4.93 -22.10
C ASP A 21 -9.13 3.49 -21.62
N ALA A 22 -8.05 2.84 -22.03
CA ALA A 22 -7.71 1.49 -21.61
C ALA A 22 -7.26 1.46 -20.14
N ALA A 23 -6.50 2.46 -19.68
CA ALA A 23 -6.11 2.58 -18.28
C ALA A 23 -7.33 2.86 -17.37
N VAL A 24 -8.27 3.70 -17.84
CA VAL A 24 -9.54 3.97 -17.15
C VAL A 24 -10.40 2.71 -17.08
N ALA A 25 -10.58 2.01 -18.21
CA ALA A 25 -11.33 0.75 -18.25
C ALA A 25 -10.72 -0.30 -17.32
N HIS A 26 -9.39 -0.41 -17.27
CA HIS A 26 -8.68 -1.28 -16.33
C HIS A 26 -8.93 -0.86 -14.88
N GLY A 27 -8.83 0.42 -14.55
CA GLY A 27 -9.15 0.92 -13.20
C GLY A 27 -10.58 0.59 -12.75
N LEU A 28 -11.57 0.82 -13.61
CA LEU A 28 -12.97 0.45 -13.35
C LEU A 28 -13.16 -1.06 -13.19
N HIS A 29 -12.43 -1.85 -13.97
CA HIS A 29 -12.43 -3.31 -13.84
C HIS A 29 -11.88 -3.74 -12.47
N LEU A 30 -10.74 -3.19 -12.03
CA LEU A 30 -10.18 -3.49 -10.70
C LEU A 30 -11.14 -3.10 -9.56
N LEU A 31 -11.87 -1.99 -9.69
CA LEU A 31 -12.92 -1.61 -8.73
C LEU A 31 -14.04 -2.66 -8.71
N ALA A 32 -14.49 -3.13 -9.88
CA ALA A 32 -15.49 -4.20 -9.98
C ALA A 32 -15.00 -5.55 -9.42
N GLU A 33 -13.69 -5.81 -9.45
CA GLU A 33 -13.08 -6.97 -8.79
C GLU A 33 -12.96 -6.83 -7.27
N GLY A 34 -13.28 -5.66 -6.70
CA GLY A 34 -13.32 -5.41 -5.27
C GLY A 34 -12.12 -4.63 -4.72
N ALA A 35 -11.39 -3.88 -5.56
CA ALA A 35 -10.38 -2.94 -5.07
C ALA A 35 -11.06 -1.78 -4.32
N ASP A 36 -10.66 -1.53 -3.07
CA ASP A 36 -11.14 -0.37 -2.31
C ASP A 36 -10.48 0.95 -2.75
N LEU A 37 -9.34 0.87 -3.43
CA LEU A 37 -8.57 2.04 -3.91
C LEU A 37 -7.68 1.67 -5.09
N LEU A 38 -7.45 2.63 -5.98
CA LEU A 38 -6.61 2.49 -7.18
C LEU A 38 -5.31 3.29 -7.03
N ASP A 39 -4.22 2.78 -7.57
CA ASP A 39 -2.91 3.45 -7.56
C ASP A 39 -2.38 3.61 -8.98
N ILE A 40 -2.28 4.86 -9.44
CA ILE A 40 -2.02 5.23 -10.82
C ILE A 40 -0.56 5.67 -10.96
N GLY A 41 0.23 4.95 -11.75
CA GLY A 41 1.66 5.23 -11.93
C GLY A 41 2.04 5.46 -13.39
N GLY A 42 2.73 6.58 -13.69
CA GLY A 42 3.23 6.93 -15.03
C GLY A 42 4.72 6.62 -15.26
N GLU A 43 5.46 6.38 -14.17
CA GLU A 43 6.88 6.01 -14.15
C GLU A 43 7.04 4.55 -13.70
N SER A 44 7.68 3.72 -14.54
CA SER A 44 8.01 2.36 -14.14
C SER A 44 9.18 2.38 -13.15
N THR A 45 8.96 1.85 -11.96
CA THR A 45 10.00 1.72 -10.93
C THR A 45 10.69 0.36 -10.95
N ARG A 46 10.48 -0.44 -12.01
CA ARG A 46 11.16 -1.72 -12.22
C ARG A 46 12.68 -1.50 -12.42
N PRO A 47 13.53 -2.46 -11.99
CA PRO A 47 14.96 -2.38 -12.26
C PRO A 47 15.25 -2.16 -13.75
N GLY A 48 16.06 -1.14 -14.07
CA GLY A 48 16.48 -0.82 -15.44
C GLY A 48 15.46 -0.06 -16.29
N ALA A 49 14.32 0.36 -15.75
CA ALA A 49 13.35 1.16 -16.49
C ALA A 49 13.87 2.58 -16.81
N HIS A 50 13.52 3.09 -17.99
CA HIS A 50 13.81 4.48 -18.36
C HIS A 50 12.81 5.42 -17.66
N ARG A 51 13.34 6.47 -17.04
CA ARG A 51 12.53 7.49 -16.37
C ARG A 51 11.94 8.44 -17.43
N PRO A 52 10.61 8.63 -17.47
CA PRO A 52 10.00 9.60 -18.37
C PRO A 52 10.38 11.03 -17.97
N SER A 53 10.28 11.93 -18.93
CA SER A 53 10.26 13.37 -18.66
C SER A 53 9.06 13.75 -17.79
N LEU A 54 9.09 14.95 -17.19
CA LEU A 54 7.97 15.46 -16.39
C LEU A 54 6.68 15.53 -17.22
N ASP A 55 6.76 16.09 -18.43
CA ASP A 55 5.59 16.26 -19.30
C ASP A 55 5.00 14.90 -19.71
N GLU A 56 5.84 13.91 -20.02
CA GLU A 56 5.36 12.56 -20.33
C GLU A 56 4.68 11.89 -19.14
N GLU A 57 5.17 12.09 -17.91
CA GLU A 57 4.53 11.53 -16.71
C GLU A 57 3.18 12.20 -16.44
N LEU A 58 3.10 13.53 -16.60
CA LEU A 58 1.85 14.29 -16.50
C LEU A 58 0.81 13.82 -17.52
N ASP A 59 1.20 13.72 -18.79
CA ASP A 59 0.32 13.31 -19.89
C ASP A 59 -0.21 11.88 -19.72
N ARG A 60 0.55 11.01 -19.04
CA ARG A 60 0.11 9.64 -18.72
C ARG A 60 -0.86 9.60 -17.54
N VAL A 61 -0.55 10.30 -16.46
CA VAL A 61 -1.24 10.13 -15.18
C VAL A 61 -2.48 11.00 -15.06
N VAL A 62 -2.36 12.29 -15.36
CA VAL A 62 -3.40 13.28 -15.03
C VAL A 62 -4.72 12.98 -15.74
N PRO A 63 -4.76 12.63 -17.04
CA PRO A 63 -6.02 12.31 -17.72
C PRO A 63 -6.71 11.07 -17.14
N VAL A 64 -5.94 10.05 -16.75
CA VAL A 64 -6.48 8.81 -16.15
C VAL A 64 -7.08 9.09 -14.78
N VAL A 65 -6.39 9.88 -13.95
CA VAL A 65 -6.90 10.30 -12.63
C VAL A 65 -8.20 11.08 -12.78
N ALA A 66 -8.25 12.08 -13.67
CA ALA A 66 -9.45 12.90 -13.88
C ALA A 66 -10.65 12.07 -14.36
N ALA A 67 -10.42 11.17 -15.32
CA ALA A 67 -11.47 10.30 -15.85
C ALA A 67 -12.00 9.30 -14.81
N LEU A 68 -11.11 8.68 -14.03
CA LEU A 68 -11.51 7.76 -12.95
C LEU A 68 -12.26 8.49 -11.83
N ALA A 69 -11.80 9.68 -11.43
CA ALA A 69 -12.48 10.49 -10.42
C ALA A 69 -13.90 10.89 -10.84
N THR A 70 -14.11 11.09 -12.15
CA THR A 70 -15.45 11.38 -12.71
C THR A 70 -16.31 10.13 -12.83
N ALA A 71 -15.74 9.02 -13.32
CA ALA A 71 -16.48 7.79 -13.60
C ALA A 71 -16.82 6.98 -12.32
N ALA A 72 -16.00 7.11 -11.27
CA ALA A 72 -16.17 6.42 -10.00
C ALA A 72 -15.90 7.40 -8.84
N PRO A 73 -16.85 8.32 -8.53
CA PRO A 73 -16.65 9.39 -7.56
C PRO A 73 -16.37 8.91 -6.12
N ASP A 74 -16.82 7.69 -5.78
CA ASP A 74 -16.59 7.08 -4.47
C ASP A 74 -15.22 6.36 -4.37
N ALA A 75 -14.53 6.17 -5.50
CA ALA A 75 -13.23 5.48 -5.51
C ALA A 75 -12.13 6.39 -4.96
N VAL A 76 -11.31 5.84 -4.05
CA VAL A 76 -10.10 6.52 -3.60
C VAL A 76 -8.99 6.28 -4.61
N ILE A 77 -8.47 7.38 -5.18
CA ILE A 77 -7.39 7.34 -6.17
C ILE A 77 -6.09 7.81 -5.53
N SER A 78 -5.06 6.99 -5.63
CA SER A 78 -3.67 7.28 -5.29
C SER A 78 -2.86 7.54 -6.57
N VAL A 79 -1.92 8.48 -6.50
CA VAL A 79 -0.92 8.70 -7.55
C VAL A 79 0.45 8.19 -7.10
N ASP A 80 1.05 7.27 -7.86
CA ASP A 80 2.40 6.74 -7.66
C ASP A 80 3.41 7.63 -8.40
N THR A 81 4.03 8.55 -7.68
CA THR A 81 5.01 9.49 -8.24
C THR A 81 6.03 9.94 -7.20
N MET A 82 7.24 10.22 -7.68
CA MET A 82 8.34 10.81 -6.91
C MET A 82 8.49 12.31 -7.16
N ARG A 83 7.61 12.94 -7.97
CA ARG A 83 7.73 14.35 -8.36
C ARG A 83 6.59 15.17 -7.76
N ALA A 84 6.93 16.23 -7.05
CA ALA A 84 5.94 17.11 -6.44
C ALA A 84 4.99 17.73 -7.50
N ALA A 85 5.52 18.12 -8.66
CA ALA A 85 4.71 18.69 -9.75
C ALA A 85 3.63 17.73 -10.28
N VAL A 86 3.95 16.42 -10.39
CA VAL A 86 2.99 15.40 -10.82
C VAL A 86 1.96 15.14 -9.73
N ALA A 87 2.41 15.06 -8.47
CA ALA A 87 1.52 14.91 -7.32
C ALA A 87 0.50 16.06 -7.22
N GLU A 88 0.95 17.31 -7.39
CA GLU A 88 0.08 18.49 -7.37
C GLU A 88 -0.99 18.44 -8.47
N ALA A 89 -0.58 18.14 -9.70
CA ALA A 89 -1.50 18.05 -10.83
C ALA A 89 -2.51 16.90 -10.68
N ALA A 90 -2.06 15.73 -10.21
CA ALA A 90 -2.93 14.58 -9.97
C ALA A 90 -3.93 14.83 -8.83
N VAL A 91 -3.51 15.49 -7.74
CA VAL A 91 -4.43 15.88 -6.65
C VAL A 91 -5.45 16.89 -7.15
N ALA A 92 -5.05 17.87 -7.96
CA ALA A 92 -5.98 18.81 -8.59
C ALA A 92 -6.98 18.11 -9.52
N ALA A 93 -6.60 16.99 -10.13
CA ALA A 93 -7.45 16.15 -10.97
C ALA A 93 -8.36 15.17 -10.19
N GLY A 94 -8.19 15.04 -8.87
CA GLY A 94 -9.04 14.21 -8.02
C GLY A 94 -8.33 13.11 -7.21
N ALA A 95 -7.02 12.96 -7.32
CA ALA A 95 -6.28 12.05 -6.45
C ALA A 95 -6.37 12.49 -4.97
N ARG A 96 -6.49 11.52 -4.06
CA ARG A 96 -6.67 11.73 -2.62
C ARG A 96 -5.50 11.20 -1.79
N ILE A 97 -4.57 10.48 -2.42
CA ILE A 97 -3.37 9.94 -1.80
C ILE A 97 -2.19 10.16 -2.75
N VAL A 98 -1.04 10.57 -2.22
CA VAL A 98 0.25 10.56 -2.92
C VAL A 98 1.05 9.39 -2.41
N ASN A 99 1.37 8.46 -3.30
CA ASN A 99 2.23 7.32 -3.05
C ASN A 99 3.64 7.62 -3.58
N ASP A 100 4.57 7.92 -2.67
CA ASP A 100 5.92 8.31 -3.03
C ASP A 100 6.90 7.22 -2.60
N VAL A 101 7.35 6.43 -3.58
CA VAL A 101 8.33 5.37 -3.37
C VAL A 101 9.68 5.88 -2.85
N SER A 102 9.96 7.18 -2.89
CA SER A 102 11.18 7.76 -2.32
C SER A 102 11.03 8.24 -0.88
N GLY A 103 9.80 8.30 -0.35
CA GLY A 103 9.52 8.87 0.97
C GLY A 103 10.01 10.32 1.13
N GLY A 104 9.90 11.11 0.07
CA GLY A 104 10.26 12.53 0.01
C GLY A 104 11.74 12.79 -0.30
N LEU A 105 12.50 11.74 -0.64
CA LEU A 105 13.94 11.85 -0.90
C LEU A 105 14.28 12.25 -2.33
N ALA A 106 13.40 11.97 -3.29
CA ALA A 106 13.64 12.29 -4.71
C ALA A 106 13.31 13.74 -5.06
N ASP A 107 12.41 14.38 -4.32
CA ASP A 107 11.98 15.76 -4.51
C ASP A 107 11.73 16.43 -3.16
N ALA A 108 12.56 17.42 -2.82
CA ALA A 108 12.48 18.14 -1.55
C ALA A 108 11.17 18.93 -1.37
N GLN A 109 10.41 19.16 -2.44
CA GLN A 109 9.11 19.84 -2.38
C GLN A 109 7.96 18.89 -2.03
N MET A 110 8.16 17.56 -2.05
CA MET A 110 7.09 16.59 -1.87
C MET A 110 6.40 16.70 -0.50
N LEU A 111 7.16 16.67 0.59
CA LEU A 111 6.56 16.69 1.94
C LEU A 111 5.83 18.02 2.24
N PRO A 112 6.41 19.21 1.98
CA PRO A 112 5.70 20.47 2.15
C PRO A 112 4.45 20.59 1.27
N LEU A 113 4.51 20.09 0.03
CA LEU A 113 3.36 20.07 -0.88
C LEU A 113 2.22 19.23 -0.29
N VAL A 114 2.50 17.99 0.10
CA VAL A 114 1.49 17.07 0.62
C VAL A 114 0.87 17.59 1.92
N ALA A 115 1.68 18.17 2.81
CA ALA A 115 1.19 18.83 4.02
C ALA A 115 0.21 19.97 3.69
N ARG A 116 0.55 20.82 2.71
CA ARG A 116 -0.33 21.91 2.25
C ARG A 116 -1.62 21.41 1.59
N LEU A 117 -1.53 20.36 0.77
CA LEU A 117 -2.68 19.78 0.07
C LEU A 117 -3.64 19.05 1.03
N GLY A 118 -3.11 18.53 2.15
CA GLY A 118 -3.90 17.80 3.13
C GLY A 118 -4.44 16.47 2.61
N VAL A 119 -3.70 15.80 1.74
CA VAL A 119 -4.04 14.48 1.19
C VAL A 119 -3.29 13.38 1.93
N GLY A 120 -3.67 12.12 1.71
CA GLY A 120 -2.92 10.98 2.24
C GLY A 120 -1.51 10.89 1.66
N TYR A 121 -0.57 10.37 2.45
CA TYR A 121 0.82 10.18 2.04
C TYR A 121 1.29 8.77 2.36
N ILE A 122 1.83 8.09 1.35
CA ILE A 122 2.53 6.81 1.53
C ILE A 122 4.02 7.08 1.41
N ALA A 123 4.74 6.89 2.51
CA ALA A 123 6.19 6.99 2.56
C ALA A 123 6.79 5.57 2.51
N MET A 124 7.52 5.26 1.43
CA MET A 124 8.20 3.98 1.30
C MET A 124 9.66 4.04 1.78
N HIS A 125 10.16 2.92 2.31
CA HIS A 125 11.60 2.71 2.49
C HIS A 125 12.30 2.67 1.12
N TRP A 126 13.34 3.49 0.96
CA TRP A 126 13.98 3.70 -0.32
C TRP A 126 15.49 3.89 -0.20
N ARG A 127 16.25 3.25 -1.09
CA ARG A 127 17.70 3.45 -1.25
C ARG A 127 18.04 3.58 -2.73
N GLY A 128 17.92 4.79 -3.27
CA GLY A 128 18.32 5.12 -4.63
C GLY A 128 17.33 4.69 -5.72
N HIS A 129 17.54 5.20 -6.93
CA HIS A 129 16.63 5.00 -8.05
C HIS A 129 16.70 3.57 -8.59
N SER A 130 15.67 3.15 -9.33
CA SER A 130 15.57 1.79 -9.89
C SER A 130 16.77 1.37 -10.73
N ALA A 131 17.49 2.33 -11.34
CA ALA A 131 18.70 2.09 -12.13
C ALA A 131 19.87 1.53 -11.30
N ASP A 132 20.01 1.93 -10.03
CA ASP A 132 21.14 1.55 -9.17
C ASP A 132 20.72 0.90 -7.84
N MET A 133 19.43 0.85 -7.53
CA MET A 133 18.93 0.38 -6.23
C MET A 133 19.43 -1.01 -5.84
N GLN A 134 19.61 -1.93 -6.79
CA GLN A 134 20.05 -3.28 -6.47
C GLN A 134 21.49 -3.34 -5.98
N THR A 135 22.34 -2.41 -6.44
CA THR A 135 23.71 -2.25 -5.93
C THR A 135 23.74 -1.70 -4.50
N ARG A 136 22.63 -1.09 -4.07
CA ARG A 136 22.42 -0.51 -2.73
C ARG A 136 21.74 -1.48 -1.76
N ALA A 137 21.50 -2.73 -2.18
CA ALA A 137 20.90 -3.79 -1.37
C ALA A 137 21.89 -4.38 -0.35
N VAL A 138 22.59 -3.51 0.40
CA VAL A 138 23.63 -3.86 1.37
C VAL A 138 23.11 -3.54 2.77
N TYR A 139 22.85 -4.58 3.57
CA TYR A 139 22.40 -4.46 4.95
C TYR A 139 23.28 -5.36 5.82
N ALA A 140 23.60 -4.89 7.01
CA ALA A 140 24.07 -5.77 8.07
C ALA A 140 22.89 -6.55 8.65
N GLU A 141 21.80 -5.84 8.95
CA GLU A 141 20.57 -6.40 9.52
C GLU A 141 19.36 -5.68 8.89
N VAL A 142 18.74 -6.30 7.87
CA VAL A 142 17.74 -5.64 7.03
C VAL A 142 16.54 -5.08 7.81
N VAL A 143 15.98 -5.84 8.75
CA VAL A 143 14.75 -5.46 9.45
C VAL A 143 14.94 -4.21 10.32
N PRO A 144 15.91 -4.16 11.27
CA PRO A 144 16.12 -2.98 12.09
C PRO A 144 16.59 -1.76 11.28
N GLU A 145 17.39 -1.97 10.22
CA GLU A 145 17.80 -0.88 9.35
C GLU A 145 16.62 -0.26 8.59
N VAL A 146 15.76 -1.09 7.99
CA VAL A 146 14.54 -0.61 7.30
C VAL A 146 13.63 0.12 8.27
N CYS A 147 13.39 -0.42 9.47
CA CYS A 147 12.54 0.23 10.48
C CYS A 147 13.09 1.60 10.90
N ARG A 148 14.41 1.70 11.14
CA ARG A 148 15.08 2.97 11.49
C ARG A 148 15.01 4.00 10.36
N GLU A 149 15.28 3.58 9.13
CA GLU A 149 15.25 4.46 7.97
C GLU A 149 13.82 4.94 7.66
N LEU A 150 12.83 4.06 7.78
CA LEU A 150 11.42 4.38 7.60
C LEU A 150 10.89 5.28 8.73
N ALA A 151 11.29 5.05 9.99
CA ALA A 151 11.00 5.96 11.10
C ALA A 151 11.57 7.37 10.85
N THR A 152 12.77 7.45 10.28
CA THR A 152 13.35 8.75 9.89
C THR A 152 12.50 9.45 8.81
N ARG A 153 11.90 8.69 7.87
CA ARG A 153 10.98 9.26 6.88
C ARG A 153 9.66 9.69 7.50
N ARG A 154 9.10 8.88 8.41
CA ARG A 154 7.92 9.24 9.21
C ARG A 154 8.14 10.58 9.93
N ASP A 155 9.23 10.71 10.66
CA ASP A 155 9.51 11.91 11.46
C ASP A 155 9.68 13.15 10.57
N ALA A 156 10.28 13.00 9.39
CA ALA A 156 10.38 14.08 8.40
C ALA A 156 9.01 14.50 7.84
N ALA A 157 8.13 13.54 7.54
CA ALA A 157 6.76 13.81 7.07
C ALA A 157 5.94 14.56 8.13
N LEU A 158 6.01 14.12 9.40
CA LEU A 158 5.32 14.77 10.51
C LEU A 158 5.87 16.19 10.75
N ALA A 159 7.19 16.36 10.70
CA ALA A 159 7.83 17.67 10.86
C ALA A 159 7.46 18.65 9.72
N ALA A 160 7.20 18.14 8.52
CA ALA A 160 6.70 18.95 7.40
C ALA A 160 5.22 19.37 7.56
N GLY A 161 4.51 18.82 8.54
CA GLY A 161 3.10 19.13 8.82
C GLY A 161 2.10 18.14 8.24
N ILE A 162 2.53 16.96 7.76
CA ILE A 162 1.60 15.89 7.37
C ILE A 162 0.98 15.32 8.64
N ALA A 163 -0.35 15.31 8.72
CA ALA A 163 -1.08 14.82 9.87
C ALA A 163 -0.82 13.31 10.10
N PRO A 164 -0.60 12.83 11.34
CA PRO A 164 -0.30 11.42 11.62
C PRO A 164 -1.29 10.41 11.01
N GLU A 165 -2.57 10.74 11.04
CA GLU A 165 -3.69 9.97 10.50
C GLU A 165 -3.71 9.90 8.97
N ARG A 166 -2.93 10.76 8.30
CA ARG A 166 -2.77 10.78 6.85
C ARG A 166 -1.52 10.06 6.36
N LEU A 167 -0.66 9.60 7.27
CA LEU A 167 0.61 8.97 6.94
C LEU A 167 0.51 7.45 6.97
N ILE A 168 0.94 6.82 5.87
CA ILE A 168 1.06 5.38 5.69
C ILE A 168 2.53 5.06 5.42
N LEU A 169 3.03 3.95 5.96
CA LEU A 169 4.40 3.48 5.78
C LEU A 169 4.45 2.24 4.87
N ASP A 170 5.45 2.14 3.99
CA ASP A 170 5.69 0.96 3.17
C ASP A 170 7.16 0.47 3.36
N PRO A 171 7.39 -0.81 3.72
CA PRO A 171 8.75 -1.35 3.91
C PRO A 171 9.55 -1.51 2.61
N GLY A 172 8.96 -1.22 1.45
CA GLY A 172 9.63 -1.15 0.15
C GLY A 172 10.14 -2.50 -0.32
N LEU A 173 9.32 -3.56 -0.25
CA LEU A 173 9.72 -4.89 -0.74
C LEU A 173 10.25 -4.81 -2.18
N GLY A 174 11.30 -5.53 -2.53
CA GLY A 174 11.91 -5.53 -3.86
C GLY A 174 12.65 -4.24 -4.26
N PHE A 175 12.64 -3.20 -3.42
CA PHE A 175 13.42 -1.98 -3.62
C PHE A 175 14.70 -2.04 -2.79
N ALA A 176 15.85 -2.08 -3.49
CA ALA A 176 17.17 -2.25 -2.89
C ALA A 176 17.21 -3.41 -1.88
N LYS A 177 16.68 -4.59 -2.25
CA LYS A 177 16.56 -5.76 -1.37
C LYS A 177 16.83 -7.05 -2.16
N LEU A 178 17.66 -7.93 -1.59
CA LEU A 178 17.85 -9.30 -2.09
C LEU A 178 16.65 -10.18 -1.68
N PRO A 179 16.44 -11.35 -2.31
CA PRO A 179 15.32 -12.24 -1.95
C PRO A 179 15.21 -12.52 -0.44
N GLU A 180 16.33 -12.84 0.21
CA GLU A 180 16.45 -13.08 1.65
C GLU A 180 16.03 -11.86 2.50
N HIS A 181 16.38 -10.64 2.06
CA HIS A 181 15.97 -9.40 2.71
C HIS A 181 14.45 -9.22 2.69
N ASN A 182 13.81 -9.59 1.57
CA ASN A 182 12.36 -9.52 1.44
C ASN A 182 11.66 -10.53 2.36
N TRP A 183 12.16 -11.76 2.43
CA TRP A 183 11.59 -12.77 3.31
C TRP A 183 11.75 -12.42 4.79
N ALA A 184 12.89 -11.86 5.19
CA ALA A 184 13.09 -11.37 6.56
C ALA A 184 12.09 -10.27 6.93
N LEU A 185 11.82 -9.31 6.02
CA LEU A 185 10.82 -8.26 6.26
C LEU A 185 9.39 -8.79 6.30
N ILE A 186 9.05 -9.81 5.50
CA ILE A 186 7.74 -10.46 5.56
C ILE A 186 7.56 -11.19 6.89
N ALA A 187 8.60 -11.91 7.34
CA ALA A 187 8.56 -12.66 8.60
C ALA A 187 8.50 -11.75 9.84
N HIS A 188 9.01 -10.52 9.72
CA HIS A 188 9.07 -9.53 10.80
C HIS A 188 8.28 -8.25 10.49
N LEU A 189 7.16 -8.39 9.78
CA LEU A 189 6.32 -7.24 9.40
C LEU A 189 5.71 -6.56 10.65
N ASP A 190 5.54 -7.30 11.74
CA ASP A 190 5.12 -6.80 13.05
C ASP A 190 6.02 -5.65 13.56
N GLN A 191 7.34 -5.71 13.29
CA GLN A 191 8.26 -4.64 13.68
C GLN A 191 8.04 -3.34 12.89
N VAL A 192 7.63 -3.45 11.63
CA VAL A 192 7.26 -2.29 10.81
C VAL A 192 5.93 -1.70 11.28
N ILE A 193 4.97 -2.55 11.63
CA ILE A 193 3.67 -2.15 12.19
C ILE A 193 3.83 -1.44 13.54
N ALA A 194 4.79 -1.89 14.36
CA ALA A 194 5.13 -1.28 15.64
C ALA A 194 5.66 0.17 15.51
N LEU A 195 5.93 0.68 14.31
CA LEU A 195 6.24 2.10 14.07
C LEU A 195 5.05 3.04 14.28
N GLY A 196 3.84 2.51 14.48
CA GLY A 196 2.66 3.25 14.94
C GLY A 196 1.82 3.89 13.84
N HIS A 197 2.02 3.53 12.58
CA HIS A 197 1.24 4.02 11.44
C HIS A 197 0.69 2.86 10.59
N PRO A 198 -0.42 3.08 9.86
CA PRO A 198 -0.88 2.16 8.83
C PRO A 198 0.26 1.70 7.91
N VAL A 199 0.31 0.41 7.61
CA VAL A 199 1.35 -0.17 6.72
C VAL A 199 0.74 -0.61 5.39
N LEU A 200 1.27 -0.09 4.28
CA LEU A 200 1.03 -0.63 2.94
C LEU A 200 2.04 -1.75 2.66
N PHE A 201 1.54 -2.91 2.23
CA PHE A 201 2.33 -4.07 1.87
C PHE A 201 2.25 -4.32 0.36
N ALA A 202 3.35 -4.13 -0.34
CA ALA A 202 3.42 -4.27 -1.79
C ALA A 202 4.36 -5.41 -2.23
N ALA A 203 3.92 -6.67 -2.22
CA ALA A 203 4.73 -7.80 -2.72
C ALA A 203 4.42 -8.20 -4.17
N SER A 204 3.30 -7.70 -4.74
CA SER A 204 2.69 -8.25 -5.94
C SER A 204 3.64 -8.39 -7.13
N ARG A 205 3.71 -9.62 -7.65
CA ARG A 205 4.51 -10.02 -8.82
C ARG A 205 6.01 -9.70 -8.72
N LYS A 206 6.55 -9.36 -7.55
CA LYS A 206 7.98 -9.01 -7.39
C LYS A 206 8.90 -10.21 -7.63
N GLY A 207 10.14 -9.90 -8.04
CA GLY A 207 11.11 -10.90 -8.53
C GLY A 207 11.41 -12.04 -7.55
N PHE A 208 11.46 -11.74 -6.25
CA PHE A 208 11.74 -12.76 -5.22
C PHE A 208 10.66 -13.84 -5.12
N LEU A 209 9.39 -13.52 -5.45
CA LEU A 209 8.30 -14.49 -5.52
C LEU A 209 8.49 -15.49 -6.68
N GLY A 210 9.15 -15.06 -7.76
CA GLY A 210 9.45 -15.94 -8.89
C GLY A 210 10.41 -17.08 -8.55
N LYS A 211 11.17 -16.94 -7.45
CA LYS A 211 12.19 -17.91 -7.01
C LYS A 211 11.69 -18.85 -5.89
N VAL A 212 10.56 -18.56 -5.26
CA VAL A 212 10.09 -19.33 -4.09
C VAL A 212 9.71 -20.77 -4.48
N GLY A 213 10.16 -21.75 -3.69
CA GLY A 213 9.87 -23.17 -3.91
C GLY A 213 10.42 -23.73 -5.22
N ARG A 214 11.40 -23.06 -5.84
CA ARG A 214 12.04 -23.48 -7.08
C ARG A 214 13.45 -24.01 -6.78
N PRO A 215 13.95 -25.01 -7.54
CA PRO A 215 15.33 -25.46 -7.39
C PRO A 215 16.33 -24.32 -7.60
N VAL A 216 17.46 -24.40 -6.90
CA VAL A 216 18.58 -23.46 -7.09
C VAL A 216 19.01 -23.51 -8.56
N GLY A 217 19.09 -22.35 -9.20
CA GLY A 217 19.47 -22.20 -10.61
C GLY A 217 18.30 -22.26 -11.63
N ALA A 218 17.07 -22.52 -11.21
CA ALA A 218 15.91 -22.54 -12.13
C ALA A 218 15.40 -21.13 -12.48
N ASP A 219 15.07 -20.89 -13.75
CA ASP A 219 14.60 -19.60 -14.31
C ASP A 219 13.33 -19.07 -13.65
N PRO A 220 13.32 -17.93 -12.93
CA PRO A 220 12.20 -17.48 -12.09
C PRO A 220 10.84 -17.55 -12.80
N ARG A 221 9.76 -17.86 -12.06
CA ARG A 221 8.40 -17.82 -12.66
C ARG A 221 8.17 -16.46 -13.34
N PRO A 222 7.53 -16.41 -14.53
CA PRO A 222 7.06 -15.17 -15.15
C PRO A 222 6.25 -14.30 -14.17
N ALA A 223 6.18 -12.98 -14.41
CA ALA A 223 5.59 -12.05 -13.45
C ALA A 223 4.09 -12.31 -13.19
N ASP A 224 3.34 -12.57 -14.26
CA ASP A 224 1.93 -12.99 -14.29
C ASP A 224 1.69 -14.36 -13.65
N HIS A 225 2.70 -15.22 -13.55
CA HIS A 225 2.61 -16.52 -12.88
C HIS A 225 2.90 -16.45 -11.37
N ARG A 226 2.96 -15.25 -10.78
CA ARG A 226 3.27 -15.03 -9.36
C ARG A 226 2.05 -14.64 -8.51
N ASP A 227 0.84 -14.68 -9.07
CA ASP A 227 -0.36 -14.20 -8.38
C ASP A 227 -0.74 -15.08 -7.19
N VAL A 228 -0.62 -16.40 -7.28
CA VAL A 228 -0.82 -17.30 -6.12
C VAL A 228 0.17 -17.00 -5.00
N ALA A 229 1.45 -16.79 -5.32
CA ALA A 229 2.45 -16.41 -4.33
C ALA A 229 2.18 -15.02 -3.74
N THR A 230 1.65 -14.10 -4.56
CA THR A 230 1.21 -12.78 -4.12
C THR A 230 0.07 -12.90 -3.12
N ALA A 231 -1.00 -13.63 -3.46
CA ALA A 231 -2.15 -13.86 -2.58
C ALA A 231 -1.73 -14.47 -1.24
N ALA A 232 -0.82 -15.47 -1.25
CA ALA A 232 -0.27 -16.05 -0.03
C ALA A 232 0.46 -14.98 0.84
N THR A 233 1.30 -14.13 0.24
CA THR A 233 1.95 -13.05 0.99
C THR A 233 0.98 -11.96 1.46
N SER A 234 -0.10 -11.70 0.73
CA SER A 234 -1.16 -10.78 1.14
C SER A 234 -1.90 -11.30 2.37
N VAL A 235 -2.13 -12.62 2.47
CA VAL A 235 -2.67 -13.25 3.68
C VAL A 235 -1.71 -13.09 4.86
N LEU A 236 -0.41 -13.32 4.67
CA LEU A 236 0.59 -13.10 5.73
C LEU A 236 0.59 -11.63 6.21
N ALA A 237 0.52 -10.69 5.27
CA ALA A 237 0.47 -9.26 5.58
C ALA A 237 -0.80 -8.89 6.36
N ALA A 238 -1.95 -9.42 5.96
CA ALA A 238 -3.21 -9.24 6.68
C ALA A 238 -3.09 -9.78 8.10
N LEU A 239 -2.66 -11.03 8.27
CA LEU A 239 -2.50 -11.65 9.60
C LEU A 239 -1.54 -10.88 10.51
N ALA A 240 -0.47 -10.29 9.95
CA ALA A 240 0.46 -9.42 10.68
C ALA A 240 -0.17 -8.05 11.03
N GLY A 241 -1.13 -7.57 10.24
CA GLY A 241 -1.88 -6.34 10.52
C GLY A 241 -1.58 -5.19 9.58
N ALA A 242 -1.08 -5.48 8.37
CA ALA A 242 -0.97 -4.48 7.33
C ALA A 242 -2.32 -3.79 7.10
N TRP A 243 -2.28 -2.47 6.97
CA TRP A 243 -3.46 -1.68 6.62
C TRP A 243 -3.90 -1.98 5.20
N ALA A 244 -2.92 -2.10 4.29
CA ALA A 244 -3.21 -2.38 2.90
C ALA A 244 -2.29 -3.34 2.16
N VAL A 245 -2.83 -3.96 1.11
CA VAL A 245 -2.03 -4.68 0.10
C VAL A 245 -2.18 -4.02 -1.27
N ARG A 246 -1.04 -3.88 -1.99
CA ARG A 246 -0.96 -3.36 -3.36
C ARG A 246 -0.74 -4.49 -4.36
N VAL A 247 -1.72 -4.72 -5.24
CA VAL A 247 -1.78 -5.92 -6.09
C VAL A 247 -2.23 -5.65 -7.52
N HIS A 248 -1.76 -6.51 -8.44
CA HIS A 248 -2.20 -6.53 -9.85
C HIS A 248 -3.43 -7.43 -10.04
N ASP A 249 -3.45 -8.62 -9.44
CA ASP A 249 -4.61 -9.52 -9.41
C ASP A 249 -5.48 -9.18 -8.19
N VAL A 250 -6.48 -8.31 -8.40
CA VAL A 250 -7.37 -7.86 -7.33
C VAL A 250 -8.30 -8.99 -6.94
N ARG A 251 -8.94 -9.67 -7.90
CA ARG A 251 -9.90 -10.72 -7.60
C ARG A 251 -9.29 -11.85 -6.78
N GLY A 252 -8.17 -12.43 -7.22
CA GLY A 252 -7.53 -13.53 -6.50
C GLY A 252 -7.02 -13.12 -5.12
N THR A 253 -6.57 -11.87 -4.97
CA THR A 253 -6.19 -11.33 -3.65
C THR A 253 -7.41 -11.13 -2.75
N ARG A 254 -8.53 -10.62 -3.28
CA ARG A 254 -9.76 -10.42 -2.53
C ARG A 254 -10.31 -11.74 -2.00
N ASP A 255 -10.39 -12.76 -2.86
CA ASP A 255 -10.84 -14.09 -2.48
C ASP A 255 -9.95 -14.66 -1.34
N ALA A 256 -8.63 -14.45 -1.40
CA ALA A 256 -7.72 -14.88 -0.33
C ALA A 256 -7.90 -14.10 0.99
N LEU A 257 -8.19 -12.80 0.92
CA LEU A 257 -8.47 -11.99 2.11
C LEU A 257 -9.85 -12.29 2.72
N ASP A 258 -10.84 -12.64 1.90
CA ASP A 258 -12.16 -13.04 2.38
C ASP A 258 -12.09 -14.35 3.20
N VAL A 259 -11.13 -15.25 2.89
CA VAL A 259 -10.83 -16.42 3.74
C VAL A 259 -10.36 -16.01 5.14
N VAL A 260 -9.48 -15.00 5.23
CA VAL A 260 -9.01 -14.47 6.52
C VAL A 260 -10.18 -13.88 7.31
N GLN A 261 -11.02 -13.09 6.63
CA GLN A 261 -12.20 -12.47 7.24
C GLN A 261 -13.19 -13.51 7.76
N ALA A 262 -13.50 -14.53 6.96
CA ALA A 262 -14.38 -15.62 7.37
C ALA A 262 -13.83 -16.36 8.61
N SER A 263 -12.52 -16.58 8.66
CA SER A 263 -11.87 -17.21 9.83
C SER A 263 -11.96 -16.35 11.10
N TRP A 264 -11.87 -15.03 10.98
CA TRP A 264 -11.99 -14.12 12.12
C TRP A 264 -13.42 -13.96 12.60
N ALA A 265 -14.38 -13.86 11.68
CA ALA A 265 -15.79 -13.83 12.02
C ALA A 265 -16.20 -15.05 12.86
N ALA A 266 -15.65 -16.23 12.55
CA ALA A 266 -15.88 -17.46 13.32
C ALA A 266 -15.31 -17.42 14.75
N THR A 267 -14.38 -16.52 15.06
CA THR A 267 -13.71 -16.41 16.37
C THR A 267 -14.03 -15.10 17.12
N GLY A 268 -15.00 -14.31 16.63
CA GLY A 268 -15.41 -13.06 17.26
C GLY A 268 -14.51 -11.85 16.96
N GLY A 269 -13.66 -11.94 15.93
CA GLY A 269 -12.78 -10.87 15.49
C GLY A 269 -11.36 -11.37 15.19
N ARG A 270 -10.45 -10.43 14.95
CA ARG A 270 -9.02 -10.77 14.78
C ARG A 270 -8.48 -11.35 16.10
N PRO A 271 -7.78 -12.50 16.07
CA PRO A 271 -7.11 -13.03 17.26
C PRO A 271 -6.17 -11.95 17.83
N SER A 272 -6.31 -11.66 19.13
CA SER A 272 -5.34 -10.81 19.83
C SER A 272 -3.96 -11.47 19.73
N THR A 273 -2.96 -10.72 19.27
CA THR A 273 -1.57 -11.15 19.33
C THR A 273 -1.11 -11.07 20.78
N ALA A 274 -1.58 -11.99 21.62
CA ALA A 274 -1.07 -12.11 22.98
C ALA A 274 0.42 -12.45 22.91
N THR A 275 1.26 -11.57 23.45
CA THR A 275 2.61 -11.94 23.88
C THR A 275 2.51 -13.13 24.84
N PRO A 276 3.48 -14.06 24.85
CA PRO A 276 3.43 -15.26 25.69
C PRO A 276 3.39 -15.00 27.20
N ASP A 277 3.54 -13.75 27.65
CA ASP A 277 3.21 -13.34 29.01
C ASP A 277 1.71 -12.99 29.09
N GLY A 278 0.92 -14.02 29.40
CA GLY A 278 -0.54 -14.06 29.40
C GLY A 278 -1.24 -13.06 30.33
N THR A 279 -1.18 -11.78 29.97
CA THR A 279 -2.06 -10.76 30.50
C THR A 279 -3.01 -10.36 29.38
N PRO A 280 -4.30 -10.75 29.44
CA PRO A 280 -5.29 -10.26 28.49
C PRO A 280 -5.45 -8.75 28.69
N ASP A 281 -5.39 -8.00 27.59
CA ASP A 281 -5.77 -6.60 27.59
C ASP A 281 -7.30 -6.49 27.80
N GLY A 282 -7.71 -5.71 28.79
CA GLY A 282 -9.10 -5.30 28.99
C GLY A 282 -10.06 -6.33 29.61
N ALA A 283 -9.86 -6.70 30.88
CA ALA A 283 -11.00 -7.06 31.73
C ALA A 283 -11.53 -5.77 32.39
N PRO A 284 -12.83 -5.42 32.27
CA PRO A 284 -13.38 -4.31 33.03
C PRO A 284 -13.32 -4.65 34.51
N GLY A 285 -12.69 -3.78 35.29
CA GLY A 285 -12.61 -3.92 36.74
C GLY A 285 -14.01 -4.00 37.35
N VAL A 286 -14.26 -5.07 38.11
CA VAL A 286 -15.44 -5.18 38.95
C VAL A 286 -15.34 -4.12 40.05
N THR A 287 -16.23 -3.14 40.02
CA THR A 287 -16.47 -2.27 41.18
C THR A 287 -17.26 -3.05 42.24
N ALA A 288 -17.01 -2.72 43.51
CA ALA A 288 -17.48 -3.47 44.67
C ALA A 288 -19.00 -3.38 44.99
N ASP A 289 -19.83 -2.89 44.07
CA ASP A 289 -21.29 -2.85 44.25
C ASP A 289 -21.99 -3.36 42.98
N GLY A 290 -22.43 -4.62 43.03
CA GLY A 290 -22.96 -5.37 41.89
C GLY A 290 -24.33 -4.92 41.39
N THR A 291 -24.37 -3.84 40.62
CA THR A 291 -25.55 -3.44 39.82
C THR A 291 -25.19 -3.23 38.34
N PRO A 292 -25.92 -3.86 37.39
CA PRO A 292 -25.72 -3.63 35.97
C PRO A 292 -26.45 -2.35 35.52
N GLU A 293 -25.74 -1.43 34.85
CA GLU A 293 -26.36 -0.27 34.21
C GLU A 293 -26.98 -0.65 32.85
N GLY A 294 -28.31 -0.50 32.79
CA GLY A 294 -29.07 0.08 31.69
C GLY A 294 -28.79 -0.33 30.24
N LEU A 295 -29.57 -1.29 29.74
CA LEU A 295 -29.85 -1.45 28.31
C LEU A 295 -30.71 -0.27 27.83
N ALA A 296 -30.18 0.52 26.89
CA ALA A 296 -30.96 1.43 26.06
C ALA A 296 -30.86 1.01 24.59
N ASP A 297 -32.03 1.03 23.97
CA ASP A 297 -32.45 0.50 22.68
C ASP A 297 -31.92 1.30 21.47
N GLY A 298 -31.83 0.61 20.32
CA GLY A 298 -32.17 1.24 19.05
C GLY A 298 -31.06 1.87 18.21
N THR A 299 -30.12 1.08 17.71
CA THR A 299 -29.57 1.28 16.36
C THR A 299 -29.19 -0.07 15.77
N THR A 300 -29.85 -0.47 14.68
CA THR A 300 -29.40 -1.55 13.81
C THR A 300 -28.08 -1.09 13.16
N ASP A 301 -26.98 -1.42 13.82
CA ASP A 301 -25.62 -1.14 13.36
C ASP A 301 -25.23 -2.19 12.30
N THR A 302 -25.62 -1.94 11.05
CA THR A 302 -25.11 -2.65 9.87
C THR A 302 -23.70 -2.18 9.46
N ASP A 303 -23.01 -1.37 10.27
CA ASP A 303 -21.69 -0.78 9.93
C ASP A 303 -20.49 -1.61 10.48
N ARG A 304 -20.72 -2.83 11.01
CA ARG A 304 -19.66 -3.70 11.59
C ARG A 304 -18.92 -4.63 10.63
N GLU A 305 -19.18 -4.61 9.31
CA GLU A 305 -18.78 -5.74 8.45
C GLU A 305 -17.50 -5.60 7.59
N ARG A 306 -16.58 -4.67 7.87
CA ARG A 306 -15.23 -4.71 7.25
C ARG A 306 -14.13 -4.53 8.29
N LEU A 307 -13.72 -5.64 8.91
CA LEU A 307 -12.59 -5.71 9.86
C LEU A 307 -11.21 -5.41 9.24
N PHE A 308 -11.15 -5.22 7.91
CA PHE A 308 -9.98 -4.67 7.22
C PHE A 308 -10.43 -3.57 6.25
N PHE A 309 -9.58 -2.55 6.10
CA PHE A 309 -9.75 -1.45 5.15
C PHE A 309 -11.06 -0.69 5.30
N HIS A 310 -11.11 0.26 6.24
CA HIS A 310 -12.04 1.37 6.07
C HIS A 310 -11.34 2.52 5.35
N PRO A 311 -11.71 2.86 4.10
CA PRO A 311 -11.21 4.06 3.42
C PRO A 311 -11.64 5.38 4.09
N ARG A 312 -12.43 5.33 5.19
CA ARG A 312 -12.87 6.51 5.95
C ARG A 312 -11.71 7.34 6.52
N PHE A 313 -10.49 6.79 6.61
CA PHE A 313 -9.29 7.53 7.02
C PHE A 313 -8.97 8.78 6.17
N PHE A 314 -9.41 8.84 4.90
CA PHE A 314 -9.05 9.94 3.99
C PHE A 314 -10.24 10.75 3.45
N LEU A 315 -11.48 10.36 3.79
CA LEU A 315 -12.69 10.91 3.16
C LEU A 315 -13.34 12.06 3.96
N HIS A 316 -12.93 12.34 5.20
CA HIS A 316 -13.48 13.47 5.96
C HIS A 316 -12.50 14.65 5.95
N GLY A 317 -12.85 15.66 5.15
CA GLY A 317 -12.05 16.87 5.01
C GLY A 317 -12.49 17.71 3.82
N ARG A 318 -13.71 18.25 3.89
CA ARG A 318 -14.19 19.54 3.33
C ARG A 318 -15.72 19.53 3.39
N ASP A 319 -16.24 19.96 4.53
CA ASP A 319 -17.49 20.75 4.55
C ASP A 319 -17.11 22.23 4.35
#